data_AF-A0A8J7DFW1-F1
#
_entry.id   AF-A0A8J7DFW1-F1
#
_cell.length_a   1.000
_cell.length_b   1.000
_cell.length_c   1.000
_cell.angle_alpha   90.00
_cell.angle_beta   90.00
_cell.angle_gamma   90.00
#
_symmetry.space_group_name_H-M   'P 1'
#
loop_
_entity.id
_entity.type
_entity.pdbx_description
1 polymer ?
#
loop_
_entity_poly.entity_id
_entity_poly.type
_entity_poly.pdbx_seq_one_letter_code
_entity_poly.pdbx_strand_id
1 'polypeptide(L)'
;MAISFASTVQALTYTKVADYLQTAALFKGRLRAYSDIPRFDILYGSTLVEIEVLPWEVHPWEKADLATVRATSCVTIGSTIDNELMHFLLIENRRMRFGAFHLDDANQVLFAESVLGGENMDLMELQTCILSVVTIADTYDDIIAQRFGGQRAID
;
A
#
# COMPACT_ATOMS: atom_id res chain seq x y z
N MET A 1 -22.00 -7.04 -2.25
CA MET A 1 -22.52 -6.10 -3.27
C MET A 1 -21.51 -6.05 -4.40
N ALA A 2 -21.87 -5.58 -5.61
CA ALA A 2 -20.88 -5.34 -6.65
C ALA A 2 -20.06 -4.08 -6.32
N ILE A 3 -18.81 -4.03 -6.77
CA ILE A 3 -17.93 -2.86 -6.59
C ILE A 3 -18.58 -1.62 -7.24
N SER A 4 -18.68 -0.55 -6.48
CA SER A 4 -19.05 0.77 -6.99
C SER A 4 -17.78 1.59 -7.22
N PHE A 5 -17.59 2.05 -8.45
CA PHE A 5 -16.47 2.92 -8.82
C PHE A 5 -16.92 4.37 -8.90
N ALA A 6 -16.10 5.29 -8.39
CA ALA A 6 -16.32 6.73 -8.44
C ALA A 6 -16.17 7.30 -9.86
N SER A 7 -15.36 6.68 -10.72
CA SER A 7 -15.15 7.10 -12.10
C SER A 7 -14.81 5.93 -13.03
N THR A 8 -14.89 6.16 -14.34
CA THR A 8 -14.46 5.19 -15.36
C THR A 8 -12.96 4.94 -15.29
N VAL A 9 -12.16 5.94 -14.90
CA VAL A 9 -10.71 5.81 -14.73
C VAL A 9 -10.37 4.93 -13.54
N GLN A 10 -11.11 5.03 -12.43
CA GLN A 10 -10.93 4.11 -11.29
C GLN A 10 -11.27 2.67 -11.69
N ALA A 11 -12.38 2.47 -12.42
CA ALA A 11 -12.77 1.14 -12.92
C ALA A 11 -11.71 0.53 -13.86
N LEU A 12 -11.21 1.32 -14.81
CA LEU A 12 -10.12 0.92 -15.72
C LEU A 12 -8.86 0.53 -14.94
N THR A 13 -8.48 1.36 -13.96
CA THR A 13 -7.31 1.10 -13.11
C THR A 13 -7.47 -0.21 -12.36
N TYR A 14 -8.64 -0.44 -11.75
CA TYR A 14 -8.94 -1.68 -11.04
C TYR A 14 -8.82 -2.90 -11.94
N THR A 15 -9.36 -2.86 -13.16
CA THR A 15 -9.23 -3.98 -14.11
C THR A 15 -7.78 -4.24 -14.47
N LYS A 16 -6.98 -3.20 -14.76
CA LYS A 16 -5.55 -3.36 -15.07
C LYS A 16 -4.77 -3.96 -13.89
N VAL A 17 -5.04 -3.51 -12.67
CA VAL A 17 -4.43 -4.07 -11.46
C VAL A 17 -4.86 -5.53 -11.27
N ALA A 18 -6.15 -5.84 -11.40
CA ALA A 18 -6.67 -7.19 -11.27
C ALA A 18 -6.01 -8.16 -12.26
N ASP A 19 -5.95 -7.78 -13.55
CA ASP A 19 -5.34 -8.59 -14.60
C ASP A 19 -3.86 -8.85 -14.30
N TYR A 20 -3.12 -7.81 -13.90
CA TYR A 20 -1.72 -7.95 -13.53
C TYR A 20 -1.54 -8.89 -12.33
N LEU A 21 -2.27 -8.67 -11.23
CA LEU A 21 -2.13 -9.46 -10.01
C LEU A 21 -2.54 -10.94 -10.20
N GLN A 22 -3.53 -11.22 -11.05
CA GLN A 22 -3.97 -12.58 -11.34
C GLN A 22 -3.00 -13.35 -12.25
N THR A 23 -2.32 -12.64 -13.16
CA THR A 23 -1.43 -13.27 -14.16
C THR A 23 0.03 -13.31 -13.72
N ALA A 24 0.46 -12.40 -12.84
CA ALA A 24 1.81 -12.36 -12.34
C ALA A 24 2.16 -13.61 -11.53
N ALA A 25 3.20 -14.34 -11.96
CA ALA A 25 3.67 -15.55 -11.29
C ALA A 25 4.06 -15.31 -9.82
N LEU A 26 4.50 -14.10 -9.49
CA LEU A 26 4.91 -13.69 -8.14
C LEU A 26 3.76 -13.72 -7.12
N PHE A 27 2.51 -13.51 -7.57
CA PHE A 27 1.35 -13.34 -6.69
C PHE A 27 0.34 -14.50 -6.78
N LYS A 28 0.63 -15.50 -7.62
CA LYS A 28 -0.26 -16.64 -7.85
C LYS A 28 -0.57 -17.40 -6.56
N GLY A 29 -1.86 -17.55 -6.26
CA GLY A 29 -2.36 -18.27 -5.08
C GLY A 29 -2.23 -17.50 -3.76
N ARG A 30 -1.82 -16.23 -3.79
CA ARG A 30 -1.65 -15.37 -2.62
C ARG A 30 -2.53 -14.11 -2.63
N LEU A 31 -3.35 -13.98 -3.67
CA LEU A 31 -4.24 -12.85 -3.91
C LEU A 31 -5.62 -13.09 -3.29
N ARG A 32 -6.09 -12.13 -2.52
CA ARG A 32 -7.48 -12.01 -2.09
C ARG A 32 -8.08 -10.76 -2.75
N ALA A 33 -9.08 -10.95 -3.60
CA ALA A 33 -9.86 -9.84 -4.16
C ALA A 33 -11.13 -9.61 -3.34
N TYR A 34 -11.56 -8.36 -3.22
CA TYR A 34 -12.80 -7.98 -2.56
C TYR A 34 -13.91 -7.77 -3.59
N SER A 35 -15.12 -8.24 -3.29
CA SER A 35 -16.23 -8.21 -4.25
C SER A 35 -17.01 -6.89 -4.27
N ASP A 36 -16.84 -6.09 -3.22
CA ASP A 36 -17.65 -4.93 -2.87
C ASP A 36 -16.85 -3.61 -2.79
N ILE A 37 -15.52 -3.70 -2.75
CA ILE A 37 -14.62 -2.55 -2.71
C ILE A 37 -13.45 -2.74 -3.70
N PRO A 38 -12.88 -1.65 -4.26
CA PRO A 38 -11.80 -1.71 -5.25
C PRO A 38 -10.43 -1.96 -4.58
N ARG A 39 -10.32 -3.13 -3.94
CA ARG A 39 -9.16 -3.50 -3.11
C ARG A 39 -8.77 -4.96 -3.34
N PHE A 40 -7.47 -5.22 -3.15
CA PHE A 40 -6.88 -6.55 -3.09
C PHE A 40 -5.99 -6.65 -1.85
N ASP A 41 -5.80 -7.86 -1.33
CA ASP A 41 -4.70 -8.14 -0.42
C ASP A 41 -3.80 -9.21 -1.02
N ILE A 42 -2.50 -9.08 -0.79
CA ILE A 42 -1.50 -10.07 -1.17
C ILE A 42 -0.65 -10.40 0.04
N LEU A 43 -0.48 -11.70 0.30
CA LEU A 43 0.53 -12.17 1.24
C LEU A 43 1.83 -12.44 0.48
N TYR A 44 2.92 -11.77 0.81
CA TYR A 44 4.24 -12.05 0.24
C TYR A 44 5.26 -12.32 1.34
N GLY A 45 5.70 -13.57 1.46
CA GLY A 45 6.49 -13.99 2.63
C GLY A 45 5.63 -13.88 3.90
N SER A 46 6.14 -13.12 4.87
CA SER A 46 5.45 -12.73 6.12
C SER A 46 4.61 -11.46 6.00
N THR A 47 4.65 -10.75 4.88
CA THR A 47 4.07 -9.40 4.80
C THR A 47 2.72 -9.41 4.09
N LEU A 48 1.67 -8.94 4.77
CA LEU A 48 0.38 -8.64 4.14
C LEU A 48 0.42 -7.24 3.53
N VAL A 49 0.17 -7.14 2.23
CA VAL A 49 0.07 -5.87 1.51
C VAL A 49 -1.34 -5.67 1.01
N GLU A 50 -1.94 -4.57 1.42
CA GLU A 50 -3.23 -4.07 0.94
C GLU A 50 -2.97 -3.21 -0.31
N ILE A 51 -3.70 -3.48 -1.39
CA ILE A 51 -3.60 -2.76 -2.66
C ILE A 51 -4.95 -2.15 -2.96
N GLU A 52 -5.04 -0.83 -2.88
CA GLU A 52 -6.27 -0.08 -3.03
C GLU A 52 -6.23 0.75 -4.31
N VAL A 53 -7.34 0.74 -5.05
CA VAL A 53 -7.54 1.63 -6.19
C VAL A 53 -8.45 2.77 -5.76
N LEU A 54 -7.86 3.95 -5.57
CA LEU A 54 -8.51 5.11 -4.98
C LEU A 54 -8.78 6.18 -6.04
N PRO A 55 -9.91 6.91 -5.97
CA PRO A 55 -10.08 8.12 -6.76
C PRO A 55 -9.10 9.19 -6.26
N TRP A 56 -8.55 10.00 -7.17
CA TRP A 56 -7.72 11.15 -6.83
C TRP A 56 -8.48 12.42 -7.14
N GLU A 57 -9.21 12.94 -6.14
CA GLU A 57 -10.15 14.07 -6.33
C GLU A 57 -9.45 15.43 -6.41
N VAL A 58 -8.35 15.61 -5.67
CA VAL A 58 -7.60 16.88 -5.61
C VAL A 58 -6.28 16.71 -6.35
N HIS A 59 -6.29 17.02 -7.64
CA HIS A 59 -5.17 16.83 -8.55
C HIS A 59 -4.94 18.07 -9.43
N PRO A 60 -3.74 18.26 -10.02
CA PRO A 60 -3.38 19.50 -10.72
C PRO A 60 -3.95 19.61 -12.15
N TRP A 61 -4.82 18.69 -12.57
CA TRP A 61 -5.32 18.61 -13.95
C TRP A 61 -6.77 19.08 -14.04
N GLU A 62 -7.12 19.90 -15.02
CA GLU A 62 -8.40 20.61 -15.02
C GLU A 62 -9.66 19.75 -15.23
N LYS A 63 -9.56 18.61 -15.94
CA LYS A 63 -10.76 17.87 -16.42
C LYS A 63 -10.61 16.35 -16.47
N ALA A 64 -9.54 15.80 -15.91
CA ALA A 64 -9.30 14.36 -15.98
C ALA A 64 -9.66 13.71 -14.65
N ASP A 65 -10.65 12.82 -14.62
CA ASP A 65 -10.78 11.90 -13.50
C ASP A 65 -9.47 11.12 -13.37
N LEU A 66 -8.87 11.13 -12.19
CA LEU A 66 -7.65 10.36 -11.92
C LEU A 66 -7.90 9.34 -10.82
N ALA A 67 -7.10 8.29 -10.85
CA ALA A 67 -7.05 7.29 -9.81
C ALA A 67 -5.60 7.03 -9.43
N THR A 68 -5.38 6.56 -8.21
CA THR A 68 -4.08 6.06 -7.76
C THR A 68 -4.22 4.62 -7.34
N VAL A 69 -3.14 3.85 -7.48
CA VAL A 69 -2.99 2.56 -6.84
C VAL A 69 -2.08 2.74 -5.65
N ARG A 70 -2.58 2.44 -4.46
CA ARG A 70 -1.82 2.51 -3.21
C ARG A 70 -1.54 1.10 -2.70
N ALA A 71 -0.27 0.79 -2.47
CA ALA A 71 0.13 -0.38 -1.70
C ALA A 71 0.43 0.06 -0.26
N THR A 72 -0.10 -0.66 0.72
CA THR A 72 0.06 -0.38 2.15
C THR A 72 0.33 -1.67 2.90
N SER A 73 1.20 -1.64 3.90
CA SER A 73 1.38 -2.75 4.83
C SER A 73 1.49 -2.24 6.25
N CYS A 74 0.87 -2.98 7.20
CA CYS A 74 1.10 -2.78 8.61
C CYS A 74 2.49 -3.30 8.99
N VAL A 75 3.31 -2.44 9.55
CA VAL A 75 4.69 -2.74 9.96
C VAL A 75 4.70 -3.23 11.40
N THR A 76 4.03 -2.53 12.30
CA THR A 76 3.94 -2.93 13.72
C THR A 76 2.60 -2.55 14.33
N ILE A 77 2.15 -3.39 15.28
CA ILE A 77 0.94 -3.20 16.08
C ILE A 77 1.37 -3.00 17.52
N GLY A 78 0.79 -1.99 18.19
CA GLY A 78 1.00 -1.75 19.62
C GLY A 78 2.37 -1.20 19.99
N SER A 79 3.11 -0.63 19.04
CA SER A 79 4.33 0.13 19.35
C SER A 79 3.99 1.37 20.18
N THR A 80 4.93 1.78 21.04
CA THR A 80 4.76 2.97 21.88
C THR A 80 4.88 4.22 21.00
N ILE A 81 3.75 4.91 20.77
CA ILE A 81 3.75 6.16 20.00
C ILE A 81 4.19 7.31 20.89
N ASP A 82 5.49 7.60 20.86
CA ASP A 82 6.10 8.74 21.54
C ASP A 82 6.86 9.66 20.56
N ASN A 83 7.44 10.72 21.10
CA ASN A 83 8.22 11.68 20.31
C ASN A 83 9.44 11.03 19.62
N GLU A 84 10.01 9.97 20.19
CA GLU A 84 11.17 9.30 19.63
C GLU A 84 10.78 8.49 18.39
N LEU A 85 9.73 7.67 18.48
CA LEU A 85 9.21 6.93 17.33
C LEU A 85 8.76 7.89 16.22
N MET A 86 7.97 8.92 16.54
CA MET A 86 7.52 9.88 15.53
C MET A 86 8.69 10.58 14.83
N HIS A 87 9.71 11.01 15.58
CA HIS A 87 10.89 11.63 15.00
C HIS A 87 11.72 10.64 14.16
N PHE A 88 11.82 9.39 14.60
CA PHE A 88 12.46 8.31 13.83
C PHE A 88 11.75 8.09 12.49
N LEU A 89 10.42 7.91 12.48
CA LEU A 89 9.65 7.71 11.26
C LEU A 89 9.81 8.88 10.28
N LEU A 90 9.80 10.12 10.77
CA LEU A 90 10.02 11.31 9.92
C LEU A 90 11.43 11.37 9.32
N ILE A 91 12.46 10.95 10.06
CA ILE A 91 13.83 10.87 9.54
C ILE A 91 13.96 9.76 8.50
N GLU A 92 13.37 8.60 8.74
CA GLU A 92 13.41 7.49 7.77
C GLU A 92 12.61 7.85 6.51
N ASN A 93 11.47 8.52 6.64
CA ASN A 93 10.72 9.06 5.49
C ASN A 93 11.56 9.97 4.61
N ARG A 94 12.45 10.79 5.19
CA ARG A 94 13.39 11.62 4.41
C ARG A 94 14.39 10.78 3.61
N ARG A 95 14.71 9.57 4.07
CA ARG A 95 15.66 8.66 3.43
C ARG A 95 14.99 7.77 2.40
N MET A 96 13.69 7.53 2.49
CA MET A 96 12.98 6.71 1.53
C MET A 96 13.03 7.31 0.13
N ARG A 97 13.26 6.46 -0.87
CA ARG A 97 13.13 6.83 -2.29
C ARG A 97 11.69 6.68 -2.76
N PHE A 98 10.96 5.81 -2.10
CA PHE A 98 9.65 5.31 -2.46
C PHE A 98 8.86 5.09 -1.16
N GLY A 99 7.63 5.56 -1.13
CA GLY A 99 6.73 5.44 0.02
C GLY A 99 7.14 6.22 1.27
N ALA A 100 6.30 6.09 2.30
CA ALA A 100 6.49 6.70 3.61
C ALA A 100 5.80 5.89 4.71
N PHE A 101 6.30 6.04 5.93
CA PHE A 101 5.65 5.60 7.16
C PHE A 101 4.48 6.52 7.53
N HIS A 102 3.42 5.90 8.03
CA HIS A 102 2.20 6.52 8.50
C HIS A 102 1.77 5.92 9.85
N LEU A 103 0.86 6.61 10.54
CA LEU A 103 0.08 6.06 11.64
C LEU A 103 -1.39 6.00 11.19
N ASP A 104 -2.07 4.89 11.46
CA ASP A 104 -3.53 4.83 11.32
C ASP A 104 -4.25 5.31 12.59
N ASP A 105 -5.58 5.29 12.53
CA ASP A 105 -6.46 5.67 13.65
C ASP A 105 -6.29 4.77 14.89
N ALA A 106 -5.72 3.57 14.71
CA ALA A 106 -5.41 2.64 15.77
C ALA A 106 -3.96 2.76 16.28
N ASN A 107 -3.23 3.79 15.85
CA ASN A 107 -1.82 4.03 16.18
C ASN A 107 -0.89 2.88 15.74
N GLN A 108 -1.25 2.12 14.71
CA GLN A 108 -0.36 1.15 14.08
C GLN A 108 0.60 1.87 13.16
N VAL A 109 1.84 1.40 13.08
CA VAL A 109 2.79 1.93 12.09
C VAL A 109 2.55 1.22 10.78
N LEU A 110 2.26 1.98 9.73
CA LEU A 110 2.11 1.47 8.37
C LEU A 110 3.20 2.03 7.47
N PHE A 111 3.45 1.35 6.36
CA PHE A 111 4.24 1.87 5.26
C PHE A 111 3.42 1.80 3.98
N ALA A 112 3.36 2.90 3.23
CA ALA A 112 2.57 2.96 2.02
C ALA A 112 3.30 3.69 0.90
N GLU A 113 2.98 3.30 -0.33
CA GLU A 113 3.42 3.94 -1.57
C GLU A 113 2.26 4.01 -2.55
N SER A 114 2.26 5.01 -3.45
CA SER A 114 1.23 5.14 -4.48
C SER A 114 1.82 5.43 -5.84
N VAL A 115 1.19 4.89 -6.88
CA VAL A 115 1.47 5.17 -8.29
C VAL A 115 0.23 5.70 -8.98
N LEU A 116 0.42 6.41 -10.09
CA LEU A 116 -0.69 6.94 -10.89
C LEU A 116 -1.40 5.79 -11.63
N GLY A 117 -2.71 5.74 -11.49
CA GLY A 117 -3.58 4.80 -12.20
C GLY A 117 -3.95 5.27 -13.60
N GLY A 118 -4.86 4.52 -14.22
CA GLY A 118 -5.47 4.85 -15.51
C GLY A 118 -4.78 4.22 -16.71
N GLU A 119 -5.05 4.80 -17.88
CA GLU A 119 -4.64 4.26 -19.18
C GLU A 119 -3.11 4.10 -19.29
N ASN A 120 -2.37 5.11 -18.84
CA ASN A 120 -0.91 5.15 -18.94
C ASN A 120 -0.17 4.53 -17.75
N MET A 121 -0.88 3.89 -16.81
CA MET A 121 -0.25 3.21 -15.68
C MET A 121 0.69 2.11 -16.19
N ASP A 122 1.94 2.20 -15.78
CA ASP A 122 3.01 1.25 -16.13
C ASP A 122 3.05 0.07 -15.16
N LEU A 123 3.29 -1.13 -15.70
CA LEU A 123 3.30 -2.35 -14.90
C LEU A 123 4.57 -2.50 -14.06
N MET A 124 5.71 -1.96 -14.51
CA MET A 124 6.94 -1.96 -13.73
C MET A 124 6.81 -1.00 -12.55
N GLU A 125 6.17 0.15 -12.72
CA GLU A 125 5.85 1.08 -11.63
C GLU A 125 4.94 0.42 -10.58
N LEU A 126 3.86 -0.23 -11.01
CA LEU A 126 2.96 -0.97 -10.11
C LEU A 126 3.70 -2.08 -9.35
N GLN A 127 4.49 -2.90 -10.06
CA GLN A 127 5.27 -3.96 -9.43
C GLN A 127 6.28 -3.41 -8.42
N THR A 128 6.99 -2.34 -8.79
CA THR A 128 7.97 -1.68 -7.94
C THR A 128 7.32 -1.13 -6.68
N CYS A 129 6.15 -0.51 -6.81
CA CYS A 129 5.36 0.00 -5.68
C CYS A 129 5.00 -1.11 -4.69
N ILE A 130 4.44 -2.23 -5.17
CA ILE A 130 4.04 -3.35 -4.31
C ILE A 130 5.27 -3.96 -3.63
N LEU A 131 6.33 -4.27 -4.39
CA LEU A 131 7.52 -4.93 -3.86
C LEU A 131 8.33 -4.03 -2.91
N SER A 132 8.32 -2.72 -3.12
CA SER A 132 8.96 -1.75 -2.21
C SER A 132 8.26 -1.76 -0.86
N VAL A 133 6.92 -1.75 -0.85
CA VAL A 133 6.15 -1.84 0.40
C VAL A 133 6.39 -3.16 1.12
N VAL A 134 6.37 -4.30 0.41
CA VAL A 134 6.72 -5.61 0.99
C VAL A 134 8.09 -5.56 1.67
N THR A 135 9.11 -5.11 0.92
CA THR A 135 10.50 -5.16 1.37
C THR A 135 10.74 -4.26 2.58
N ILE A 136 10.18 -3.04 2.56
CA ILE A 136 10.35 -2.08 3.65
C ILE A 136 9.59 -2.55 4.89
N ALA A 137 8.35 -3.01 4.77
CA ALA A 137 7.58 -3.48 5.92
C ALA A 137 8.25 -4.68 6.60
N ASP A 138 8.71 -5.68 5.85
CA ASP A 138 9.45 -6.84 6.39
C ASP A 138 10.82 -6.48 6.98
N THR A 139 11.46 -5.41 6.51
CA THR A 139 12.75 -4.97 7.06
C THR A 139 12.58 -4.17 8.34
N TYR A 140 11.53 -3.36 8.42
CA TYR A 140 11.34 -2.41 9.53
C TYR A 140 10.47 -2.94 10.66
N ASP A 141 9.73 -4.04 10.47
CA ASP A 141 8.91 -4.62 11.52
C ASP A 141 9.73 -4.99 12.77
N ASP A 142 10.84 -5.70 12.61
CA ASP A 142 11.75 -6.09 13.68
C ASP A 142 12.46 -4.86 14.26
N ILE A 143 12.90 -3.92 13.42
CA ILE A 143 13.61 -2.70 13.86
C ILE A 143 12.70 -1.87 14.78
N ILE A 144 11.46 -1.66 14.35
CA ILE A 144 10.50 -0.85 15.09
C ILE A 144 10.04 -1.60 16.34
N ALA A 145 9.72 -2.90 16.23
CA ALA A 145 9.30 -3.71 17.37
C ALA A 145 10.38 -3.79 18.46
N GLN A 146 11.65 -3.98 18.08
CA GLN A 146 12.76 -4.07 19.04
C GLN A 146 13.04 -2.74 19.73
N ARG A 147 12.92 -1.61 19.01
CA ARG A 147 13.28 -0.29 19.55
C ARG A 147 12.13 0.40 20.30
N PHE A 148 10.91 0.25 19.81
CA PHE A 148 9.74 1.00 20.28
C PHE A 148 8.65 0.09 20.88
N GLY A 149 8.92 -1.22 20.99
CA GLY A 149 7.95 -2.22 21.43
C GLY A 149 6.90 -2.53 20.37
N GLY A 150 5.89 -3.32 20.76
CA GLY A 150 4.87 -3.83 19.85
C GLY A 150 5.22 -5.19 19.26
N GLN A 151 4.46 -5.60 18.26
CA GLN A 151 4.56 -6.89 17.59
C GLN A 151 4.49 -6.70 16.08
N ARG A 152 5.06 -7.66 15.34
CA ARG A 152 4.91 -7.71 13.87
C ARG A 152 3.44 -7.91 13.53
N ALA A 153 3.01 -7.44 12.37
CA ALA A 153 1.59 -7.53 11.99
C ALA A 153 1.05 -8.96 11.85
N ILE A 154 1.92 -9.97 11.76
CA ILE A 154 1.56 -11.38 11.65
C ILE A 154 1.67 -12.19 12.95
N ASP A 155 2.28 -11.63 13.98
CA ASP A 155 2.45 -12.28 15.29
C ASP A 155 1.19 -12.10 16.16
#